data_AF-A0A7S2LJV8-F1
#
_entry.id   AF-A0A7S2LJV8-F1
#
_cell.length_a   1.000
_cell.length_b   1.000
_cell.length_c   1.000
_cell.angle_alpha   90.00
_cell.angle_beta   90.00
_cell.angle_gamma   90.00
#
_symmetry.space_group_name_H-M   'P 1'
#
loop_
_entity.id
_entity.type
_entity.pdbx_description
1 polymer ?
#
loop_
_entity_poly.entity_id
_entity_poly.type
_entity_poly.pdbx_seq_one_letter_code
_entity_poly.pdbx_strand_id
1 'polypeptide(L)'
;QKVINAMGAGAVASVIQAALSAVGEPIVNRVLVKRMKVMDAVRDVSPAMMLDFFKTTLTTNFLKFPFFEAINAFCAALPINPSIRGVFTGFVFTTATLPVTNFRYRKSMQLEVNWANIYEAYFPTVIRDIVYGICRNYCTIWTLAAFPQWAATSPQVLFIVVILGCLGSAPFNEWRGYLLQSKGQELTFKEFFKPSNFVRSTSLGAIKQGLALAVGYWCAPPAAKFLQGLISAIKG
;
A
#
# COMPACT_ATOMS: atom_id res chain seq x y z
N GLN A 1 10.36 26.90 2.18
CA GLN A 1 10.74 26.01 3.32
C GLN A 1 9.74 24.89 3.66
N LYS A 2 8.44 25.16 3.94
CA LYS A 2 7.48 24.12 4.42
C LYS A 2 7.30 22.94 3.45
N VAL A 3 7.22 23.19 2.14
CA VAL A 3 7.04 22.15 1.11
C VAL A 3 8.28 21.27 0.98
N ILE A 4 9.49 21.86 0.97
CA ILE A 4 10.76 21.11 0.86
C ILE A 4 11.00 20.22 2.09
N ASN A 5 10.68 20.71 3.29
CA ASN A 5 10.78 19.91 4.52
C ASN A 5 9.72 18.80 4.58
N ALA A 6 8.50 19.05 4.09
CA ALA A 6 7.45 18.03 3.97
C ALA A 6 7.79 16.95 2.92
N MET A 7 8.38 17.35 1.78
CA MET A 7 8.87 16.44 0.75
C MET A 7 10.05 15.59 1.24
N GLY A 8 10.97 16.17 2.02
CA GLY A 8 12.08 15.43 2.63
C GLY A 8 11.62 14.38 3.65
N ALA A 9 10.69 14.74 4.53
CA ALA A 9 10.08 13.81 5.48
C ALA A 9 9.26 12.71 4.76
N GLY A 10 8.54 13.06 3.70
CA GLY A 10 7.81 12.11 2.85
C GLY A 10 8.72 11.13 2.11
N ALA A 11 9.84 11.60 1.57
CA ALA A 11 10.84 10.75 0.91
C ALA A 11 11.47 9.75 1.88
N VAL A 12 11.82 10.20 3.09
CA VAL A 12 12.35 9.35 4.16
C VAL A 12 11.31 8.31 4.61
N ALA A 13 10.07 8.72 4.85
CA ALA A 13 8.97 7.81 5.16
C ALA A 13 8.80 6.75 4.06
N SER A 14 8.94 7.15 2.79
CA SER A 14 8.83 6.28 1.62
C SER A 14 9.93 5.21 1.57
N VAL A 15 11.16 5.56 1.95
CA VAL A 15 12.29 4.62 2.03
C VAL A 15 12.07 3.59 3.13
N ILE A 16 11.66 4.05 4.32
CA ILE A 16 11.41 3.16 5.46
C ILE A 16 10.23 2.24 5.17
N GLN A 17 9.16 2.78 4.60
CA GLN A 17 8.02 2.00 4.15
C GLN A 17 8.41 1.01 3.05
N ALA A 18 9.31 1.40 2.14
CA ALA A 18 9.84 0.51 1.11
C ALA A 18 10.62 -0.65 1.71
N ALA A 19 11.47 -0.41 2.71
CA ALA A 19 12.23 -1.44 3.40
C ALA A 19 11.31 -2.44 4.11
N LEU A 20 10.30 -1.96 4.84
CA LEU A 20 9.32 -2.82 5.53
C LEU A 20 8.46 -3.60 4.53
N SER A 21 8.07 -2.97 3.42
CA SER A 21 7.29 -3.62 2.36
C SER A 21 8.12 -4.65 1.59
N ALA A 22 9.43 -4.43 1.45
CA ALA A 22 10.33 -5.32 0.76
C ALA A 22 10.39 -6.72 1.41
N VAL A 23 10.26 -6.76 2.74
CA VAL A 23 10.21 -8.00 3.51
C VAL A 23 8.79 -8.55 3.58
N GLY A 24 7.81 -7.71 3.92
CA GLY A 24 6.46 -8.16 4.24
C GLY A 24 5.59 -8.54 3.03
N GLU A 25 5.69 -7.81 1.91
CA GLU A 25 4.79 -8.04 0.77
C GLU A 25 5.06 -9.34 0.01
N PRO A 26 6.31 -9.77 -0.24
CA PRO A 26 6.55 -11.07 -0.86
C PRO A 26 5.93 -12.22 -0.06
N ILE A 27 5.93 -12.12 1.28
CA ILE A 27 5.34 -13.11 2.18
C ILE A 27 3.80 -13.03 2.11
N VAL A 28 3.22 -11.85 2.30
CA VAL A 28 1.76 -11.65 2.29
C VAL A 28 1.15 -12.07 0.95
N ASN A 29 1.78 -11.73 -0.18
CA ASN A 29 1.27 -12.06 -1.50
C ASN A 29 1.27 -13.58 -1.73
N ARG A 30 2.27 -14.31 -1.22
CA ARG A 30 2.28 -15.78 -1.25
C ARG A 30 1.19 -16.39 -0.37
N VAL A 31 0.97 -15.86 0.83
CA VAL A 31 -0.12 -16.30 1.73
C VAL A 31 -1.50 -16.05 1.11
N LEU A 32 -1.68 -14.91 0.45
CA LEU A 32 -2.93 -14.52 -0.20
C LEU A 32 -3.20 -15.35 -1.46
N VAL A 33 -2.23 -15.42 -2.38
CA VAL A 33 -2.46 -15.93 -3.73
C VAL A 33 -2.15 -17.41 -3.84
N LYS A 34 -1.00 -17.86 -3.31
CA LYS A 34 -0.63 -19.29 -3.29
C LYS A 34 -1.25 -20.06 -2.12
N ARG A 35 -1.98 -19.37 -1.22
CA ARG A 35 -2.59 -19.94 0.00
C ARG A 35 -1.62 -20.70 0.91
N MET A 36 -0.33 -20.35 0.85
CA MET A 36 0.72 -20.92 1.68
C MET A 36 0.48 -20.64 3.16
N LYS A 37 0.95 -21.53 4.04
CA LYS A 37 1.05 -21.19 5.46
C LYS A 37 2.11 -20.10 5.64
N VAL A 38 1.95 -19.27 6.67
CA VAL A 38 2.83 -18.12 6.92
C VAL A 38 4.31 -18.55 7.00
N MET A 39 4.61 -19.62 7.73
CA MET A 39 5.98 -20.11 7.88
C MET A 39 6.57 -20.64 6.57
N ASP A 40 5.76 -21.26 5.72
CA ASP A 40 6.20 -21.73 4.40
C ASP A 40 6.49 -20.54 3.49
N ALA A 41 5.65 -19.49 3.53
CA ALA A 41 5.86 -18.25 2.79
C ALA A 41 7.11 -17.49 3.25
N VAL A 42 7.44 -17.51 4.56
CA VAL A 42 8.69 -16.94 5.08
C VAL A 42 9.90 -17.69 4.52
N ARG A 43 9.84 -19.03 4.48
CA ARG A 43 10.91 -19.89 3.94
C ARG A 43 11.07 -19.75 2.42
N ASP A 44 9.98 -19.45 1.71
CA ASP A 44 9.95 -19.26 0.25
C ASP A 44 10.47 -17.88 -0.19
N VAL A 45 10.84 -16.99 0.74
CA VAL A 45 11.38 -15.65 0.43
C VAL A 45 12.84 -15.55 0.87
N SER A 46 13.73 -15.33 -0.10
CA SER A 46 15.17 -15.22 0.14
C SER A 46 15.59 -13.75 0.32
N PRO A 47 16.74 -13.48 0.97
CA PRO A 47 17.25 -12.12 1.10
C PRO A 47 17.47 -11.42 -0.25
N ALA A 48 17.89 -12.16 -1.28
CA ALA A 48 18.04 -11.63 -2.63
C ALA A 48 16.70 -11.16 -3.22
N MET A 49 15.61 -11.93 -3.02
CA MET A 49 14.27 -11.51 -3.42
C MET A 49 13.84 -10.23 -2.72
N MET A 50 14.11 -10.11 -1.42
CA MET A 50 13.75 -8.91 -0.65
C MET A 50 14.51 -7.68 -1.18
N LEU A 51 15.80 -7.81 -1.50
CA LEU A 51 16.62 -6.72 -2.04
C LEU A 51 16.16 -6.25 -3.43
N ASP A 52 15.88 -7.19 -4.34
CA ASP A 52 15.37 -6.83 -5.67
C ASP A 52 13.97 -6.22 -5.59
N PHE A 53 13.16 -6.73 -4.67
CA PHE A 53 11.84 -6.18 -4.42
C PHE A 53 11.90 -4.82 -3.72
N PHE A 54 12.92 -4.55 -2.89
CA PHE A 54 13.19 -3.24 -2.32
C PHE A 54 13.45 -2.21 -3.41
N LYS A 55 14.36 -2.50 -4.36
CA LYS A 55 14.63 -1.61 -5.51
C LYS A 55 13.35 -1.29 -6.27
N THR A 56 12.56 -2.33 -6.58
CA THR A 56 11.26 -2.19 -7.26
C THR A 56 10.30 -1.31 -6.46
N THR A 57 10.19 -1.55 -5.16
CA THR A 57 9.30 -0.83 -4.26
C THR A 57 9.69 0.64 -4.15
N LEU A 58 10.98 0.92 -4.02
CA LEU A 58 11.52 2.27 -3.93
C LEU A 58 11.20 3.07 -5.20
N THR A 59 11.52 2.52 -6.38
CA THR A 59 11.24 3.17 -7.67
C THR A 59 9.74 3.41 -7.87
N THR A 60 8.91 2.41 -7.56
CA THR A 60 7.46 2.54 -7.73
C THR A 60 6.84 3.54 -6.74
N ASN A 61 7.35 3.64 -5.51
CA ASN A 61 6.92 4.65 -4.54
C ASN A 61 7.28 6.06 -5.04
N PHE A 62 8.50 6.27 -5.54
CA PHE A 62 8.92 7.57 -6.09
C PHE A 62 8.12 8.00 -7.34
N LEU A 63 7.54 7.06 -8.07
CA LEU A 63 6.60 7.37 -9.15
C LEU A 63 5.20 7.69 -8.61
N LYS A 64 4.71 6.87 -7.68
CA LYS A 64 3.33 6.97 -7.18
C LYS A 64 3.07 8.24 -6.39
N PHE A 65 4.02 8.71 -5.58
CA PHE A 65 3.80 9.89 -4.73
C PHE A 65 3.61 11.19 -5.55
N PRO A 66 4.51 11.57 -6.47
CA PRO A 66 4.29 12.75 -7.33
C PRO A 66 3.01 12.63 -8.15
N PHE A 67 2.69 11.43 -8.62
CA PHE A 67 1.51 11.16 -9.41
C PHE A 67 0.20 11.29 -8.60
N PHE A 68 0.21 10.85 -7.34
CA PHE A 68 -0.90 11.07 -6.40
C PHE A 68 -1.13 12.55 -6.15
N GLU A 69 -0.06 13.32 -5.88
CA GLU A 69 -0.15 14.76 -5.68
C GLU A 69 -0.69 15.48 -6.93
N ALA A 70 -0.24 15.10 -8.13
CA ALA A 70 -0.73 15.66 -9.39
C ALA A 70 -2.24 15.39 -9.59
N ILE A 71 -2.68 14.15 -9.35
CA ILE A 71 -4.10 13.78 -9.48
C ILE A 71 -4.95 14.51 -8.44
N ASN A 72 -4.48 14.63 -7.19
CA ASN A 72 -5.21 15.35 -6.16
C ASN A 72 -5.32 16.84 -6.48
N ALA A 73 -4.23 17.48 -6.92
CA ALA A 73 -4.23 18.88 -7.32
C ALA A 73 -5.21 19.12 -8.49
N PHE A 74 -5.20 18.23 -9.48
CA PHE A 74 -6.15 18.27 -10.60
C PHE A 74 -7.60 18.09 -10.13
N CYS A 75 -7.89 17.07 -9.31
CA CYS A 75 -9.23 16.80 -8.82
C CYS A 75 -9.76 17.88 -7.87
N ALA A 76 -8.88 18.56 -7.13
CA ALA A 76 -9.22 19.69 -6.27
C ALA A 76 -9.68 20.92 -7.08
N ALA A 77 -9.16 21.09 -8.29
CA ALA A 77 -9.56 22.18 -9.20
C ALA A 77 -10.93 21.96 -9.86
N LEU A 78 -11.49 20.74 -9.82
CA LEU A 78 -12.80 20.45 -10.38
C LEU A 78 -13.92 20.85 -9.40
N PRO A 79 -14.99 21.55 -9.85
CA PRO A 79 -16.13 21.95 -9.02
C PRO A 79 -17.09 20.78 -8.76
N ILE A 80 -16.56 19.69 -8.18
CA ILE A 80 -17.27 18.45 -7.90
C ILE A 80 -17.54 18.36 -6.40
N ASN A 81 -18.72 17.86 -6.02
CA ASN A 81 -19.06 17.56 -4.63
C ASN A 81 -17.96 16.69 -3.96
N PRO A 82 -17.53 17.00 -2.72
CA PRO A 82 -16.44 16.28 -2.05
C PRO A 82 -16.57 14.75 -2.05
N SER A 83 -17.78 14.21 -1.89
CA SER A 83 -18.01 12.75 -1.89
C SER A 83 -17.82 12.13 -3.28
N ILE A 84 -18.25 12.83 -4.34
CA ILE A 84 -18.06 12.39 -5.73
C ILE A 84 -16.59 12.56 -6.14
N ARG A 85 -15.94 13.62 -5.67
CA ARG A 85 -14.51 13.86 -5.89
C ARG A 85 -13.67 12.71 -5.33
N GLY A 86 -13.96 12.23 -4.12
CA GLY A 86 -13.25 11.08 -3.54
C GLY A 86 -13.33 9.81 -4.39
N VAL A 87 -14.53 9.49 -4.91
CA VAL A 87 -14.74 8.34 -5.81
C VAL A 87 -14.00 8.54 -7.14
N PHE A 88 -14.10 9.74 -7.73
CA PHE A 88 -13.46 10.05 -9.00
C PHE A 88 -11.94 10.04 -8.90
N THR A 89 -11.38 10.68 -7.87
CA THR A 89 -9.93 10.66 -7.57
C THR A 89 -9.45 9.23 -7.34
N GLY A 90 -10.19 8.41 -6.57
CA GLY A 90 -9.87 7.00 -6.36
C GLY A 90 -9.86 6.21 -7.67
N PHE A 91 -10.88 6.39 -8.51
CA PHE A 91 -10.96 5.77 -9.82
C PHE A 91 -9.77 6.15 -10.72
N VAL A 92 -9.52 7.44 -10.92
CA VAL A 92 -8.44 7.93 -11.80
C VAL A 92 -7.08 7.48 -11.27
N PHE A 93 -6.83 7.62 -9.97
CA PHE A 93 -5.58 7.23 -9.34
C PHE A 93 -5.33 5.72 -9.46
N THR A 94 -6.31 4.89 -9.10
CA THR A 94 -6.15 3.44 -9.19
C THR A 94 -5.96 3.00 -10.64
N THR A 95 -6.72 3.57 -11.58
CA THR A 95 -6.59 3.24 -13.00
C THR A 95 -5.19 3.51 -13.51
N ALA A 96 -4.69 4.72 -13.28
CA ALA A 96 -3.41 5.12 -13.81
C ALA A 96 -2.21 4.50 -13.06
N THR A 97 -2.39 4.11 -11.78
CA THR A 97 -1.33 3.43 -11.02
C THR A 97 -1.43 1.90 -11.05
N LEU A 98 -2.44 1.32 -11.69
CA LEU A 98 -2.60 -0.13 -11.75
C LEU A 98 -1.43 -0.83 -12.44
N PRO A 99 -0.91 -0.36 -13.60
CA PRO A 99 0.24 -0.99 -14.25
C PRO A 99 1.45 -1.08 -13.33
N VAL A 100 1.72 -0.01 -12.59
CA VAL A 100 2.81 0.07 -11.60
C VAL A 100 2.55 -0.91 -10.44
N THR A 101 1.31 -1.01 -9.99
CA THR A 101 0.89 -1.89 -8.90
C THR A 101 1.02 -3.37 -9.29
N ASN A 102 0.59 -3.74 -10.49
CA ASN A 102 0.66 -5.10 -10.99
C ASN A 102 2.10 -5.48 -11.38
N PHE A 103 2.89 -4.55 -11.92
CA PHE A 103 4.34 -4.74 -12.09
C PHE A 103 5.01 -5.11 -10.77
N ARG A 104 4.78 -4.31 -9.71
CA ARG A 104 5.31 -4.59 -8.37
C ARG A 104 4.84 -5.94 -7.85
N TYR A 105 3.54 -6.24 -7.97
CA TYR A 105 3.00 -7.53 -7.56
C TYR A 105 3.70 -8.71 -8.26
N ARG A 106 3.83 -8.67 -9.59
CA ARG A 106 4.51 -9.71 -10.38
C ARG A 106 5.96 -9.89 -9.92
N LYS A 107 6.70 -8.79 -9.73
CA LYS A 107 8.07 -8.84 -9.20
C LYS A 107 8.15 -9.45 -7.79
N SER A 108 7.20 -9.15 -6.91
CA SER A 108 7.16 -9.73 -5.55
C SER A 108 6.96 -11.26 -5.55
N MET A 109 6.30 -11.77 -6.59
CA MET A 109 5.97 -13.19 -6.78
C MET A 109 6.96 -13.89 -7.73
N GLN A 110 7.99 -13.19 -8.22
CA GLN A 110 8.92 -13.67 -9.25
C GLN A 110 8.23 -14.18 -10.52
N LEU A 111 7.12 -13.54 -10.89
CA LEU A 111 6.40 -13.84 -12.13
C LEU A 111 6.93 -12.99 -13.27
N GLU A 112 6.83 -13.51 -14.49
CA GLU A 112 7.15 -12.75 -15.70
C GLU A 112 6.25 -11.51 -15.83
N VAL A 113 6.83 -10.41 -16.29
CA VAL A 113 6.13 -9.16 -16.54
C VAL A 113 5.71 -9.14 -18.01
N ASN A 114 4.41 -9.26 -18.24
CA ASN A 114 3.82 -9.14 -19.58
C ASN A 114 2.89 -7.92 -19.63
N TRP A 115 3.09 -7.05 -20.62
CA TRP A 115 2.28 -5.84 -20.84
C TRP A 115 0.79 -6.15 -21.05
N ALA A 116 0.43 -7.33 -21.56
CA ALA A 116 -0.95 -7.78 -21.69
C ALA A 116 -1.66 -7.95 -20.33
N ASN A 117 -0.92 -8.21 -19.25
CA ASN A 117 -1.47 -8.53 -17.93
C ASN A 117 -1.32 -7.36 -16.93
N ILE A 118 -0.85 -6.19 -17.36
CA ILE A 118 -0.62 -5.06 -16.45
C ILE A 118 -1.91 -4.48 -15.86
N TYR A 119 -3.05 -4.70 -16.53
CA TYR A 119 -4.39 -4.34 -16.05
C TYR A 119 -5.18 -5.56 -15.53
N GLU A 120 -4.52 -6.69 -15.31
CA GLU A 120 -5.18 -7.86 -14.75
C GLU A 120 -5.80 -7.55 -13.38
N ALA A 121 -6.98 -8.11 -13.13
CA ALA A 121 -7.78 -7.82 -11.94
C ALA A 121 -8.10 -6.32 -11.74
N TYR A 122 -8.21 -5.54 -12.82
CA TYR A 122 -8.54 -4.11 -12.77
C TYR A 122 -9.79 -3.82 -11.95
N PHE A 123 -10.90 -4.46 -12.29
CA PHE A 123 -12.20 -4.18 -11.68
C PHE A 123 -12.22 -4.37 -10.16
N PRO A 124 -11.82 -5.53 -9.59
CA PRO A 124 -11.75 -5.67 -8.14
C PRO A 124 -10.72 -4.74 -7.50
N THR A 125 -9.66 -4.35 -8.21
CA THR A 125 -8.67 -3.42 -7.67
C THR A 125 -9.24 -2.00 -7.52
N VAL A 126 -9.96 -1.51 -8.53
CA VAL A 126 -10.63 -0.20 -8.48
C VAL A 126 -11.64 -0.16 -7.34
N ILE A 127 -12.50 -1.19 -7.23
CA ILE A 127 -13.50 -1.22 -6.15
C ILE A 127 -12.83 -1.29 -4.78
N ARG A 128 -11.81 -2.15 -4.62
CA ARG A 128 -11.05 -2.26 -3.37
C ARG A 128 -10.52 -0.90 -2.93
N ASP A 129 -9.92 -0.13 -3.83
CA ASP A 129 -9.27 1.14 -3.49
C ASP A 129 -10.30 2.23 -3.16
N ILE A 130 -11.43 2.26 -3.86
CA ILE A 130 -12.56 3.15 -3.53
C ILE A 130 -13.12 2.82 -2.15
N VAL A 131 -13.43 1.55 -1.89
CA VAL A 131 -13.97 1.09 -0.59
C VAL A 131 -12.97 1.35 0.52
N TYR A 132 -11.68 1.06 0.28
CA TYR A 132 -10.60 1.38 1.23
C TYR A 132 -10.58 2.87 1.57
N GLY A 133 -10.65 3.74 0.55
CA GLY A 133 -10.66 5.20 0.74
C GLY A 133 -11.86 5.67 1.58
N ILE A 134 -13.05 5.15 1.27
CA ILE A 134 -14.28 5.45 2.02
C ILE A 134 -14.16 4.98 3.47
N CYS A 135 -13.82 3.71 3.69
CA CYS A 135 -13.66 3.14 5.03
C CYS A 135 -12.62 3.91 5.84
N ARG A 136 -11.45 4.18 5.25
CA ARG A 136 -10.37 4.93 5.91
C ARG A 136 -10.82 6.33 6.31
N ASN A 137 -11.57 7.03 5.46
CA ASN A 137 -12.06 8.37 5.76
C ASN A 137 -13.02 8.37 6.97
N TYR A 138 -14.05 7.52 6.94
CA TYR A 138 -14.99 7.41 8.07
C TYR A 138 -14.30 6.97 9.36
N CYS A 139 -13.37 6.00 9.27
CA CYS A 139 -12.60 5.56 10.43
C CYS A 139 -11.71 6.68 10.97
N THR A 140 -11.16 7.54 10.11
CA THR A 140 -10.39 8.72 10.56
C THR A 140 -11.27 9.69 11.32
N ILE A 141 -12.45 10.02 10.79
CA ILE A 141 -13.41 10.90 11.47
C ILE A 141 -13.78 10.33 12.84
N TRP A 142 -14.15 9.05 12.92
CA TRP A 142 -14.52 8.42 14.19
C TRP A 142 -13.35 8.33 15.18
N THR A 143 -12.14 8.03 14.71
CA THR A 143 -10.96 7.97 15.58
C THR A 143 -10.63 9.34 16.16
N LEU A 144 -10.71 10.40 15.35
CA LEU A 144 -10.47 11.77 15.83
C LEU A 144 -11.59 12.29 16.73
N ALA A 145 -12.83 11.85 16.52
CA ALA A 145 -13.93 12.15 17.44
C ALA A 145 -13.73 11.48 18.81
N ALA A 146 -13.22 10.24 18.84
CA ALA A 146 -12.90 9.53 20.07
C ALA A 146 -11.63 10.03 20.77
N PHE A 147 -10.65 10.52 19.99
CA PHE A 147 -9.35 10.99 20.47
C PHE A 147 -9.00 12.36 19.86
N PRO A 148 -9.67 13.45 20.29
CA PRO A 148 -9.54 14.77 19.66
C PRO A 148 -8.14 15.38 19.79
N GLN A 149 -7.34 14.92 20.75
CA GLN A 149 -5.95 15.33 20.92
C GLN A 149 -4.99 14.77 19.86
N TRP A 150 -5.42 13.80 19.06
CA TRP A 150 -4.60 13.21 18.00
C TRP A 150 -4.75 13.98 16.69
N ALA A 151 -3.67 14.08 15.91
CA ALA A 151 -3.72 14.61 14.56
C ALA A 151 -4.03 13.48 13.56
N ALA A 152 -4.64 13.81 12.42
CA ALA A 152 -4.91 12.84 11.35
C ALA A 152 -3.64 12.13 10.83
N THR A 153 -2.48 12.78 10.97
CA THR A 153 -1.17 12.26 10.58
C THR A 153 -0.42 11.57 11.71
N SER A 154 -1.00 11.48 12.91
CA SER A 154 -0.37 10.79 14.04
C SER A 154 -0.19 9.30 13.74
N PRO A 155 0.98 8.69 14.06
CA PRO A 155 1.24 7.28 13.79
C PRO A 155 0.15 6.32 14.32
N GLN A 156 -0.44 6.61 15.49
CA GLN A 156 -1.50 5.81 16.10
C GLN A 156 -2.79 5.86 15.28
N VAL A 157 -3.18 7.06 14.83
CA VAL A 157 -4.36 7.23 13.95
C VAL A 157 -4.12 6.47 12.66
N LEU A 158 -2.97 6.69 12.02
CA LEU A 158 -2.61 6.01 10.77
C LEU A 158 -2.60 4.49 10.92
N PHE A 159 -2.08 3.95 12.04
CA PHE A 159 -2.09 2.52 12.32
C PHE A 159 -3.52 1.95 12.34
N ILE A 160 -4.42 2.58 13.12
CA ILE A 160 -5.80 2.13 13.29
C ILE A 160 -6.58 2.23 11.98
N VAL A 161 -6.60 3.41 11.36
CA VAL A 161 -7.47 3.68 10.21
C VAL A 161 -7.05 2.90 8.96
N VAL A 162 -5.75 2.58 8.82
CA VAL A 162 -5.26 1.74 7.73
C VAL A 162 -5.68 0.29 7.93
N ILE A 163 -5.56 -0.24 9.16
CA ILE A 163 -6.03 -1.60 9.45
C ILE A 163 -7.53 -1.69 9.14
N LEU A 164 -8.34 -0.78 9.67
CA LEU A 164 -9.79 -0.78 9.44
C LEU A 164 -10.15 -0.61 7.95
N GLY A 165 -9.43 0.26 7.22
CA GLY A 165 -9.60 0.40 5.78
C GLY A 165 -9.27 -0.89 5.02
N CYS A 166 -8.18 -1.58 5.39
CA CYS A 166 -7.81 -2.87 4.81
C CYS A 166 -8.85 -3.96 5.11
N LEU A 167 -9.41 -3.98 6.33
CA LEU A 167 -10.48 -4.92 6.69
C LEU A 167 -11.76 -4.66 5.88
N GLY A 168 -12.18 -3.39 5.77
CA GLY A 168 -13.38 -3.02 5.03
C GLY A 168 -13.30 -3.31 3.53
N SER A 169 -12.10 -3.23 2.95
CA SER A 169 -11.85 -3.53 1.53
C SER A 169 -11.41 -4.97 1.25
N ALA A 170 -11.28 -5.80 2.29
CA ALA A 170 -10.74 -7.16 2.19
C ALA A 170 -11.48 -8.07 1.18
N PRO A 171 -12.82 -8.06 1.06
CA PRO A 171 -13.51 -8.92 0.08
C PRO A 171 -13.05 -8.69 -1.36
N PHE A 172 -12.82 -7.42 -1.74
CA PHE A 172 -12.34 -7.06 -3.07
C PHE A 172 -10.85 -7.36 -3.26
N ASN A 173 -10.06 -7.31 -2.19
CA ASN A 173 -8.67 -7.75 -2.24
C ASN A 173 -8.56 -9.27 -2.45
N GLU A 174 -9.49 -10.04 -1.88
CA GLU A 174 -9.58 -11.48 -2.06
C GLU A 174 -10.06 -11.86 -3.46
N TRP A 175 -11.05 -11.15 -3.99
CA TRP A 175 -11.42 -11.27 -5.40
C TRP A 175 -10.25 -10.95 -6.33
N ARG A 176 -9.51 -9.87 -6.06
CA ARG A 176 -8.28 -9.56 -6.80
C ARG A 176 -7.27 -10.71 -6.71
N GLY A 177 -7.05 -11.28 -5.52
CA GLY A 177 -6.15 -12.42 -5.31
C GLY A 177 -6.55 -13.66 -6.12
N TYR A 178 -7.85 -13.94 -6.22
CA TYR A 178 -8.40 -15.05 -7.00
C TYR A 178 -8.12 -14.90 -8.50
N LEU A 179 -8.18 -13.67 -9.03
CA LEU A 179 -7.87 -13.39 -10.44
C LEU A 179 -6.38 -13.36 -10.75
N LEU A 180 -5.53 -13.11 -9.73
CA LEU A 180 -4.07 -13.01 -9.89
C LEU A 180 -3.34 -14.32 -9.59
N GLN A 181 -4.05 -15.45 -9.54
CA GLN A 181 -3.48 -16.76 -9.31
C GLN A 181 -2.42 -17.12 -10.36
N SER A 182 -1.40 -17.86 -9.93
CA SER A 182 -0.35 -18.33 -10.84
C SER A 182 -0.94 -19.35 -11.82
N LYS A 183 -0.72 -19.12 -13.12
CA LYS A 183 -1.14 -20.07 -14.17
C LYS A 183 -0.60 -21.47 -13.87
N GLY A 184 -1.48 -22.46 -13.90
CA GLY A 184 -1.15 -23.86 -13.59
C GLY A 184 -1.14 -24.23 -12.11
N GLN A 185 -1.42 -23.28 -11.20
CA GLN A 185 -1.63 -23.53 -9.75
C GLN A 185 -2.96 -22.92 -9.27
N GLU A 186 -3.92 -22.84 -10.19
CA GLU A 186 -5.21 -22.20 -9.95
C GLU A 186 -6.07 -23.07 -9.02
N LEU A 187 -6.47 -22.49 -7.90
CA LEU A 187 -7.46 -23.05 -7.00
C LEU A 187 -8.85 -22.70 -7.51
N THR A 188 -9.79 -23.63 -7.34
CA THR A 188 -11.20 -23.36 -7.62
C THR A 188 -11.75 -22.34 -6.63
N PHE A 189 -12.87 -21.70 -6.96
CA PHE A 189 -13.51 -20.70 -6.10
C PHE A 189 -13.71 -21.19 -4.65
N LYS A 190 -14.23 -22.42 -4.46
CA LYS A 190 -14.48 -22.99 -3.13
C LYS A 190 -13.19 -23.26 -2.34
N GLU A 191 -12.10 -23.57 -3.03
CA GLU A 191 -10.81 -23.82 -2.40
C GLU A 191 -10.11 -22.52 -2.03
N PHE A 192 -10.26 -21.51 -2.87
CA PHE A 192 -9.68 -20.19 -2.65
C PHE A 192 -10.38 -19.46 -1.51
N PHE A 193 -11.71 -19.36 -1.54
CA PHE A 193 -12.52 -18.58 -0.58
C PHE A 193 -12.87 -19.38 0.68
N LYS A 194 -11.85 -19.78 1.45
CA LYS A 194 -12.03 -20.36 2.78
C LYS A 194 -12.00 -19.27 3.86
N PRO A 195 -12.93 -19.24 4.83
CA PRO A 195 -12.93 -18.24 5.89
C PRO A 195 -11.61 -18.17 6.68
N SER A 196 -11.00 -19.32 6.96
CA SER A 196 -9.69 -19.39 7.65
C SER A 196 -8.56 -18.76 6.83
N ASN A 197 -8.57 -18.98 5.51
CA ASN A 197 -7.60 -18.35 4.60
C ASN A 197 -7.82 -16.85 4.54
N PHE A 198 -9.08 -16.43 4.41
CA PHE A 198 -9.50 -15.03 4.37
C PHE A 198 -9.02 -14.26 5.61
N VAL A 199 -9.30 -14.78 6.81
CA VAL A 199 -8.86 -14.14 8.07
C VAL A 199 -7.34 -14.04 8.10
N ARG A 200 -6.63 -15.12 7.76
CA ARG A 200 -5.17 -15.14 7.80
C ARG A 200 -4.53 -14.13 6.83
N SER A 201 -4.91 -14.14 5.56
CA SER A 201 -4.37 -13.22 4.55
C SER A 201 -4.74 -11.77 4.86
N THR A 202 -5.98 -11.52 5.24
CA THR A 202 -6.51 -10.19 5.52
C THR A 202 -5.86 -9.59 6.75
N SER A 203 -5.80 -10.32 7.87
CA SER A 203 -5.16 -9.82 9.09
C SER A 203 -3.68 -9.54 8.88
N LEU A 204 -2.95 -10.45 8.22
CA LEU A 204 -1.52 -10.26 7.94
C LEU A 204 -1.28 -9.05 7.04
N GLY A 205 -2.08 -8.92 5.97
CA GLY A 205 -2.00 -7.78 5.05
C GLY A 205 -2.32 -6.44 5.72
N ALA A 206 -3.40 -6.39 6.51
CA ALA A 206 -3.83 -5.20 7.24
C ALA A 206 -2.79 -4.75 8.27
N ILE A 207 -2.30 -5.69 9.10
CA ILE A 207 -1.27 -5.40 10.12
C ILE A 207 0.02 -4.92 9.45
N LYS A 208 0.49 -5.60 8.39
CA LYS A 208 1.68 -5.18 7.63
C LYS A 208 1.52 -3.73 7.15
N GLN A 209 0.38 -3.40 6.54
CA GLN A 209 0.17 -2.09 5.96
C GLN A 209 0.05 -0.99 7.03
N GLY A 210 -0.66 -1.27 8.13
CA GLY A 210 -0.76 -0.39 9.28
C GLY A 210 0.60 -0.11 9.91
N LEU A 211 1.38 -1.17 10.21
CA LEU A 211 2.73 -1.05 10.78
C LEU A 211 3.67 -0.28 9.85
N ALA A 212 3.69 -0.62 8.56
CA ALA A 212 4.59 0.02 7.60
C ALA A 212 4.35 1.53 7.51
N LEU A 213 3.08 1.97 7.54
CA LEU A 213 2.76 3.39 7.49
C LEU A 213 3.06 4.09 8.83
N ALA A 214 2.65 3.49 9.95
CA ALA A 214 2.85 4.08 11.27
C ALA A 214 4.34 4.23 11.61
N VAL A 215 5.15 3.19 11.37
CA VAL A 215 6.60 3.24 11.57
C VAL A 215 7.25 4.25 10.62
N GLY A 216 6.83 4.30 9.36
CA GLY A 216 7.32 5.29 8.40
C GLY A 216 7.12 6.73 8.91
N TYR A 217 5.94 7.04 9.45
CA TYR A 217 5.64 8.36 10.02
C TYR A 217 6.34 8.62 11.35
N TRP A 218 6.55 7.59 12.18
CA TRP A 218 7.32 7.73 13.43
C TRP A 218 8.78 8.06 13.13
N CYS A 219 9.38 7.37 12.16
CA CYS A 219 10.80 7.50 11.85
C CYS A 219 11.11 8.70 10.93
N ALA A 220 10.11 9.29 10.26
CA ALA A 220 10.34 10.40 9.33
C ALA A 220 10.94 11.67 9.98
N PRO A 221 10.46 12.17 11.14
CA PRO A 221 11.05 13.34 11.78
C PRO A 221 12.53 13.18 12.19
N PRO A 222 12.96 12.11 12.89
CA PRO A 222 14.38 11.95 13.25
C PRO A 222 15.28 11.76 12.03
N ALA A 223 14.83 11.01 11.01
CA ALA A 223 15.65 10.79 9.82
C ALA A 223 15.72 12.03 8.90
N ALA A 224 14.67 12.87 8.85
CA ALA A 224 14.74 14.17 8.18
C ALA A 224 15.75 15.11 8.87
N LYS A 225 15.77 15.14 10.21
CA LYS A 225 16.76 15.90 10.99
C LYS A 225 18.18 15.41 10.74
N PHE A 226 18.39 14.09 10.72
CA PHE A 226 19.70 13.49 10.43
C PHE A 226 20.21 13.89 9.04
N LEU A 227 19.36 13.78 8.02
CA LEU A 227 19.73 14.14 6.65
C LEU A 227 20.04 15.64 6.50
N GLN A 228 19.25 16.51 7.15
CA GLN A 228 19.55 17.95 7.20
C GLN A 228 20.90 18.22 7.86
N GLY A 229 21.21 17.55 8.98
CA GLY A 229 22.52 17.66 9.65
C GLY A 229 23.68 17.22 8.75
N LEU A 230 23.52 16.11 8.01
CA LEU A 230 24.51 15.64 7.04
C LEU A 230 24.76 16.64 5.91
N ILE A 231 23.68 17.19 5.31
CA ILE A 231 23.79 18.17 4.23
C ILE A 231 24.46 19.46 4.73
N SER A 232 24.12 19.90 5.95
CA SER A 232 24.77 21.05 6.59
C SER A 232 26.26 20.81 6.86
N ALA A 233 26.65 19.60 7.25
CA ALA A 233 28.04 19.23 7.48
C ALA A 233 28.88 19.12 6.20
N ILE A 234 28.26 18.84 5.04
CA ILE A 234 28.93 18.77 3.74
C ILE A 234 29.04 20.17 3.08
N LYS A 235 28.15 21.09 3.43
CA LYS A 235 28.13 22.47 2.89
C LYS A 235 28.93 23.48 3.72
N GLY A 236 29.37 23.10 4.92
CA GLY A 236 30.35 23.84 5.71
C GLY A 236 31.77 23.42 5.34
#